data_AF-A0A822EPW5-F1
#
_entry.id   AF-A0A822EPW5-F1
#
_cell.length_a   1.000
_cell.length_b   1.000
_cell.length_c   1.000
_cell.angle_alpha   90.00
_cell.angle_beta   90.00
_cell.angle_gamma   90.00
#
_symmetry.space_group_name_H-M   'P 1'
#
loop_
_entity.id
_entity.type
_entity.pdbx_description
1 polymer ?
#
loop_
_entity_poly.entity_id
_entity_poly.type
_entity_poly.pdbx_seq_one_letter_code
_entity_poly.pdbx_strand_id
1 'polypeptide(L)' 'CENFCTGPNNRSLPINIVKRSNGHVAVEFEPIVAGPHTVYVLFNRIAIPETPLRVFVESKD' A
#
# COMPACT_ATOMS: atom_id res chain seq x y z
N CYS A 1 -13.49 3.78 -0.10
CA CYS A 1 -12.09 3.82 0.38
C CYS A 1 -11.19 3.88 -0.84
N GLU A 2 -10.51 5.00 -1.06
CA GLU A 2 -9.84 5.27 -2.35
C GLU A 2 -8.44 4.64 -2.46
N ASN A 3 -7.92 4.02 -1.40
CA ASN A 3 -6.64 3.34 -1.45
C ASN A 3 -6.71 2.04 -0.64
N PHE A 4 -6.06 0.98 -1.10
CA PHE A 4 -6.03 -0.31 -0.40
C PHE A 4 -4.74 -1.08 -0.68
N CYS A 5 -4.35 -1.94 0.26
CA CYS A 5 -3.29 -2.92 0.10
C CYS A 5 -3.90 -4.32 0.13
N THR A 6 -3.45 -5.23 -0.73
CA THR A 6 -3.86 -6.63 -0.71
C THR A 6 -2.64 -7.50 -0.42
N GLY A 7 -2.71 -8.30 0.64
CA GLY A 7 -1.65 -9.23 1.02
C GLY A 7 -1.68 -10.56 0.26
N PRO A 8 -0.72 -11.47 0.54
CA PRO A 8 -0.55 -12.74 -0.20
C PRO A 8 -1.76 -13.68 -0.19
N ASN A 9 -2.61 -13.55 0.82
CA ASN A 9 -3.83 -14.34 1.00
C ASN A 9 -5.08 -13.66 0.42
N ASN A 10 -4.90 -12.66 -0.46
CA ASN A 10 -5.96 -11.83 -1.03
C ASN A 10 -6.79 -11.07 0.01
N ARG A 11 -6.30 -10.89 1.24
CA ARG A 11 -6.96 -10.04 2.23
C ARG A 11 -6.52 -8.59 2.07
N SER A 12 -7.51 -7.70 2.06
CA SER A 12 -7.24 -6.27 2.11
C SER A 12 -6.76 -5.86 3.49
N LEU A 13 -5.72 -5.02 3.52
CA LEU A 13 -5.18 -4.38 4.70
C LEU A 13 -5.60 -2.90 4.69
N PRO A 14 -5.93 -2.32 5.85
CA PRO A 14 -6.10 -0.88 5.96
C PRO A 14 -4.76 -0.20 5.62
N ILE A 15 -4.84 0.95 4.97
CA ILE A 15 -3.66 1.76 4.68
C ILE A 15 -3.85 3.18 5.19
N ASN A 16 -2.76 3.80 5.59
CA ASN A 16 -2.69 5.18 6.02
C ASN A 16 -1.94 6.02 4.97
N ILE A 17 -2.44 7.21 4.70
CA ILE A 17 -1.84 8.16 3.76
C ILE A 17 -1.33 9.35 4.55
N VAL A 18 -0.01 9.52 4.60
CA VAL A 18 0.65 10.58 5.36
C VAL A 18 1.24 11.59 4.39
N LYS A 19 0.77 12.84 4.45
CA LYS A 19 1.41 13.96 3.75
C LYS A 19 2.63 14.41 4.55
N ARG A 20 3.79 14.42 3.91
CA ARG A 20 5.06 14.89 4.49
C ARG A 20 5.26 16.37 4.16
N SER A 21 5.98 17.10 5.02
CA SER A 21 6.19 18.55 4.91
C SER A 21 6.96 18.98 3.65
N ASN A 22 7.66 18.06 3.01
CA ASN A 22 8.40 18.27 1.77
C ASN A 22 7.54 18.03 0.49
N GLY A 23 6.22 17.88 0.64
CA GLY A 23 5.31 17.65 -0.49
C GLY A 23 5.22 16.18 -0.96
N HIS A 24 6.00 15.28 -0.36
CA HIS A 24 5.86 13.84 -0.60
C HIS A 24 4.66 13.26 0.15
N VAL A 25 4.12 12.16 -0.38
CA VAL A 25 3.07 11.36 0.26
C VAL A 25 3.64 10.00 0.60
N ALA A 26 3.47 9.56 1.84
CA ALA A 26 3.82 8.22 2.29
C ALA A 26 2.56 7.36 2.39
N VAL A 27 2.67 6.11 1.92
CA VAL A 27 1.66 5.07 2.10
C VAL A 27 2.18 4.10 3.14
N GLU A 28 1.42 3.93 4.22
CA GLU A 28 1.81 3.10 5.36
C GLU A 28 0.78 1.99 5.57
N PHE A 29 1.23 0.77 5.84
CA PHE A 29 0.39 -0.37 6.20
C PHE A 29 1.16 -1.31 7.14
N GLU A 30 0.44 -2.07 7.95
CA GLU A 30 1.03 -3.07 8.84
C GLU A 30 0.80 -4.47 8.26
N PRO A 31 1.84 -5.15 7.74
CA PRO A 31 1.70 -6.48 7.15
C PRO A 31 1.46 -7.53 8.23
N ILE A 32 0.47 -8.40 8.00
CA ILE A 32 0.12 -9.51 8.91
C ILE A 32 0.81 -10.82 8.48
N VAL A 33 1.10 -10.98 7.19
CA VAL A 33 1.65 -12.20 6.59
C VAL A 33 2.83 -11.81 5.71
N ALA A 34 3.95 -12.53 5.79
CA ALA A 34 5.08 -12.34 4.89
C ALA A 34 4.72 -12.72 3.44
N GLY A 35 5.32 -12.03 2.47
CA GLY A 35 5.17 -12.30 1.05
C GLY A 35 4.76 -11.07 0.22
N PRO A 36 4.30 -11.29 -1.03
CA PRO A 36 3.96 -10.21 -1.95
C PRO A 36 2.68 -9.47 -1.54
N HIS A 37 2.79 -8.15 -1.43
CA HIS A 37 1.69 -7.23 -1.23
C HIS A 37 1.52 -6.35 -2.46
N THR A 38 0.27 -6.03 -2.79
CA THR A 38 -0.08 -5.13 -3.88
C THR A 38 -0.79 -3.90 -3.34
N VAL A 39 -0.22 -2.72 -3.55
CA VAL A 39 -0.74 -1.44 -3.07
C VAL A 39 -1.35 -0.67 -4.24
N TYR A 40 -2.59 -0.23 -4.06
CA TYR A 40 -3.30 0.63 -4.99
C TYR A 40 -3.45 2.03 -4.42
N VAL A 41 -2.92 3.01 -5.15
CA VAL A 41 -3.02 4.43 -4.81
C VAL A 41 -3.83 5.14 -5.89
N LEU A 42 -4.92 5.79 -5.50
CA LEU A 42 -5.79 6.56 -6.39
C LEU A 42 -5.87 8.01 -5.93
N PHE A 43 -5.87 8.91 -6.89
CA PHE A 43 -6.17 10.33 -6.71
C PHE A 43 -7.40 10.68 -7.54
N ASN A 44 -8.46 11.19 -6.91
CA ASN A 44 -9.76 11.41 -7.56
C ASN A 44 -10.28 10.17 -8.31
N ARG A 45 -10.12 8.98 -7.71
CA ARG A 45 -10.48 7.66 -8.30
C ARG A 45 -9.72 7.30 -9.59
N ILE A 46 -8.62 7.99 -9.88
CA ILE A 46 -7.72 7.67 -10.99
C ILE A 46 -6.42 7.13 -10.39
N ALA A 47 -5.94 5.99 -10.88
CA ALA A 47 -4.65 5.45 -10.46
C ALA A 47 -3.53 6.46 -10.75
N ILE A 48 -2.68 6.72 -9.77
CA ILE A 48 -1.46 7.50 -10.02
C ILE A 48 -0.50 6.68 -10.90
N PRO A 49 0.48 7.32 -11.57
CA PRO A 49 1.58 6.58 -12.19
C PRO A 49 2.20 5.58 -11.21
N GLU A 50 2.66 4.45 -11.73
CA GLU A 50 3.31 3.36 -10.96
C GLU A 50 2.38 2.53 -10.05
N THR A 51 1.08 2.83 -9.99
CA THR A 51 0.09 1.90 -9.42
C THR A 51 -0.28 0.79 -10.42
N PRO A 52 -0.35 -0.49 -9.99
CA PRO A 52 -0.15 -0.96 -8.62
C PRO A 52 1.33 -1.11 -8.23
N LEU A 53 1.65 -0.75 -6.99
CA LEU A 53 2.98 -0.98 -6.42
C LEU A 53 3.04 -2.40 -5.84
N ARG A 54 4.11 -3.13 -6.16
CA ARG A 54 4.38 -4.47 -5.61
C ARG A 54 5.46 -4.37 -4.55
N VAL A 55 5.14 -4.77 -3.32
CA VAL A 55 6.05 -4.75 -2.18
C VAL A 55 6.20 -6.17 -1.65
N PHE A 56 7.43 -6.65 -1.50
CA PHE A 56 7.68 -7.92 -0.84
C PHE A 56 8.01 -7.67 0.63
N VAL A 57 7.30 -8.34 1.53
CA VAL A 57 7.54 -8.26 2.98
C VAL A 57 8.16 -9.57 3.44
N GLU A 58 9.35 -9.50 4.04
CA GLU A 58 10.00 -10.68 4.62
C GLU A 58 9.46 -10.95 6.04
N SER A 59 9.51 -12.21 6.47
CA SER A 59 9.26 -12.53 7.88
C SER A 59 10.42 -12.01 8.74
N LYS A 60 10.15 -11.79 10.03
CA LYS A 60 11.16 -11.30 10.99
C LYS A 60 12.04 -12.43 11.57
N ASP A 61 12.02 -13.61 10.96
CA ASP A 61 12.67 -14.82 11.48
C ASP A 61 14.17 -14.86 11.22
#